data_AF-A0A519W3F2-F1
#
_entry.id   AF-A0A519W3F2-F1
#
_cell.length_a   1.000
_cell.length_b   1.000
_cell.length_c   1.000
_cell.angle_alpha   90.00
_cell.angle_beta   90.00
_cell.angle_gamma   90.00
#
_symmetry.space_group_name_H-M   'P 1'
#
loop_
_entity.id
_entity.type
_entity.pdbx_description
1 polymer ?
#
loop_
_entity_poly.entity_id
_entity_poly.type
_entity_poly.pdbx_seq_one_letter_code
_entity_poly.pdbx_strand_id
1 'polypeptide(L)'
;QYNIFAGDPGFIDKDINSTLAVTTADVKRVYDKYIKNKNYVATSFVPKGQVALALEGSSKADVVEEAIVQGAEETIDASANATYKPTPSSFDRSKEPDYGKAPEIKAPAVWTEQLSNGLKLYGIENNEVPLVQFELVIDGGMLLEDINKIGVANLMAKMMTQGTKNKTPEQLEDAIEQLGASINFSSSAEDVRVRVNTLARNYTATLALLQEMLLEPRWDTKEFDLLKQNVISQIRQQEANPGAIAQNNYSQLLYGRDNIRSKNTLGTLESVNAITLDDLKAYYSKNISPSVARMHVVGSLNKAAITSSLANLATNWKSKQVQLPALTKPQAPTKSQVYFYDVPDAKQSVIRFGYPALAATDKDYYPVTVMNYILGGGGFASQLTQQLREGKGYTYGINSGFSGTNNVGPFTVASNV
;
A
#
# COMPACT_ATOMS: atom_id res chain seq x y z
N GLN A 1 20.52 1.79 17.17
CA GLN A 1 19.66 1.50 18.33
C GLN A 1 20.43 0.85 19.49
N TYR A 2 21.28 -0.16 19.27
CA TYR A 2 22.05 -0.80 20.36
C TYR A 2 22.91 0.15 21.21
N ASN A 3 23.64 1.10 20.60
CA ASN A 3 24.37 2.10 21.37
C ASN A 3 23.47 2.98 22.28
N ILE A 4 22.22 3.21 21.89
CA ILE A 4 21.26 4.05 22.63
C ILE A 4 20.64 3.26 23.79
N PHE A 5 20.24 2.01 23.55
CA PHE A 5 19.49 1.20 24.53
C PHE A 5 20.36 0.27 25.36
N ALA A 6 21.46 -0.23 24.80
CA ALA A 6 22.38 -1.17 25.45
C ALA A 6 23.72 -0.51 25.84
N GLY A 7 23.95 0.76 25.46
CA GLY A 7 25.19 1.48 25.78
C GLY A 7 26.44 0.94 25.09
N ASP A 8 26.28 0.00 24.16
CA ASP A 8 27.37 -0.69 23.47
C ASP A 8 26.99 -0.93 22.00
N PRO A 9 27.70 -0.33 21.03
CA PRO A 9 27.47 -0.60 19.61
C PRO A 9 27.81 -2.04 19.21
N GLY A 10 28.70 -2.72 19.94
CA GLY A 10 29.07 -4.13 19.73
C GLY A 10 28.07 -5.13 20.31
N PHE A 11 27.02 -4.66 21.01
CA PHE A 11 26.00 -5.55 21.57
C PHE A 11 25.29 -6.41 20.53
N ILE A 12 25.32 -6.01 19.25
CA ILE A 12 24.78 -6.80 18.14
C ILE A 12 25.37 -8.22 18.09
N ASP A 13 26.67 -8.40 18.35
CA ASP A 13 27.30 -9.73 18.32
C ASP A 13 26.80 -10.60 19.49
N LYS A 14 26.59 -9.99 20.66
CA LYS A 14 26.02 -10.66 21.82
C LYS A 14 24.57 -11.04 21.59
N ASP A 15 23.80 -10.18 20.94
CA ASP A 15 22.39 -10.42 20.64
C ASP A 15 22.21 -11.54 19.60
N ILE A 16 23.05 -11.54 18.55
CA ILE A 16 23.11 -12.62 17.56
C ILE A 16 23.48 -13.95 18.24
N ASN A 17 24.53 -13.97 19.06
CA ASN A 17 24.94 -15.18 19.79
C ASN A 17 23.87 -15.68 20.75
N SER A 18 23.17 -14.77 21.45
CA SER A 18 22.08 -15.11 22.36
C SER A 18 20.90 -15.71 21.59
N THR A 19 20.58 -15.17 20.42
CA THR A 19 19.53 -15.68 19.54
C THR A 19 19.87 -17.06 18.99
N LEU A 20 21.11 -17.26 18.52
CA LEU A 20 21.58 -18.55 18.00
C LEU A 20 21.67 -19.64 19.08
N ALA A 21 21.84 -19.25 20.35
CA ALA A 21 21.89 -20.18 21.47
C ALA A 21 20.51 -20.69 21.93
N VAL A 22 19.41 -20.11 21.43
CA VAL A 22 18.05 -20.52 21.83
C VAL A 22 17.75 -21.94 21.34
N THR A 23 17.35 -22.81 22.26
CA THR A 23 16.94 -24.18 21.95
C THR A 23 15.42 -24.36 22.00
N THR A 24 14.90 -25.43 21.38
CA THR A 24 13.49 -25.82 21.52
C THR A 24 13.10 -26.05 23.00
N ALA A 25 14.04 -26.55 23.82
CA ALA A 25 13.82 -26.73 25.25
C ALA A 25 13.61 -25.40 25.98
N ASP A 26 14.35 -24.35 25.60
CA ASP A 26 14.15 -23.00 26.13
C ASP A 26 12.81 -22.42 25.75
N VAL A 27 12.42 -22.55 24.48
CA VAL A 27 11.11 -22.10 24.00
C VAL A 27 9.99 -22.79 24.79
N LYS A 28 10.08 -24.12 24.96
CA LYS A 28 9.09 -24.88 25.71
C LYS A 28 9.08 -24.51 27.20
N ARG A 29 10.23 -24.27 27.81
CA ARG A 29 10.34 -23.80 29.20
C ARG A 29 9.64 -22.45 29.39
N VAL A 30 9.82 -21.51 28.46
CA VAL A 30 9.16 -20.19 28.50
C VAL A 30 7.64 -20.34 28.29
N TYR A 31 7.21 -21.15 27.33
CA TYR A 31 5.80 -21.46 27.10
C TYR A 31 5.13 -22.06 28.35
N ASP A 32 5.75 -23.06 28.97
CA ASP A 32 5.24 -23.70 30.18
C ASP A 32 5.25 -22.73 31.39
N LYS A 33 6.23 -21.81 31.44
CA LYS A 33 6.36 -20.82 32.52
C LYS A 33 5.34 -19.68 32.43
N TYR A 34 5.03 -19.18 31.23
CA TYR A 34 4.30 -17.93 31.05
C TYR A 34 2.97 -18.06 30.30
N ILE A 35 2.74 -19.13 29.55
CA ILE A 35 1.55 -19.27 28.70
C ILE A 35 0.66 -20.42 29.18
N LYS A 36 1.22 -21.64 29.25
CA LYS A 36 0.43 -22.84 29.54
C LYS A 36 -0.19 -22.77 30.93
N ASN A 37 -1.52 -22.92 30.99
CA ASN A 37 -2.31 -22.93 32.22
C ASN A 37 -2.11 -21.67 33.09
N LYS A 38 -1.78 -20.53 32.46
CA LYS A 38 -1.73 -19.23 33.16
C LYS A 38 -3.03 -18.48 32.99
N ASN A 39 -3.30 -17.59 33.92
CA ASN A 39 -4.44 -16.69 33.83
C ASN A 39 -4.29 -15.82 32.57
N TYR A 40 -5.40 -15.61 31.86
CA TYR A 40 -5.44 -14.77 30.68
C TYR A 40 -6.66 -13.85 30.74
N VAL A 41 -6.60 -12.76 29.99
CA VAL A 41 -7.75 -11.92 29.68
C VAL A 41 -8.04 -12.11 28.20
N ALA A 42 -9.25 -12.57 27.87
CA ALA A 42 -9.70 -12.66 26.48
C ALA A 42 -10.61 -11.47 26.17
N THR A 43 -10.28 -10.74 25.12
CA THR A 43 -11.09 -9.63 24.61
C THR A 43 -11.81 -10.07 23.35
N SER A 44 -13.15 -10.02 23.36
CA SER A 44 -14.00 -10.36 22.22
C SER A 44 -14.54 -9.10 21.55
N PHE A 45 -14.12 -8.81 20.33
CA PHE A 45 -14.59 -7.66 19.55
C PHE A 45 -15.59 -8.13 18.50
N VAL A 46 -16.82 -7.61 18.56
CA VAL A 46 -17.89 -7.97 17.63
C VAL A 46 -18.45 -6.71 16.96
N PRO A 47 -18.99 -6.82 15.73
CA PRO A 47 -19.67 -5.69 15.08
C PRO A 47 -20.79 -5.11 15.96
N LYS A 48 -21.00 -3.79 15.89
CA LYS A 48 -22.05 -3.09 16.64
C LYS A 48 -23.41 -3.79 16.41
N GLY A 49 -24.08 -4.16 17.50
CA GLY A 49 -25.37 -4.86 17.47
C GLY A 49 -25.30 -6.38 17.35
N GLN A 50 -24.12 -6.99 17.16
CA GLN A 50 -23.95 -8.45 17.00
C GLN A 50 -23.38 -9.13 18.25
N VAL A 51 -23.94 -8.82 19.42
CA VAL A 51 -23.43 -9.31 20.72
C VAL A 51 -23.47 -10.83 20.83
N ALA A 52 -24.36 -11.49 20.09
CA ALA A 52 -24.44 -12.95 20.01
C ALA A 52 -23.20 -13.63 19.41
N LEU A 53 -22.33 -12.88 18.71
CA LEU A 53 -21.06 -13.40 18.20
C LEU A 53 -19.93 -13.36 19.24
N ALA A 54 -20.18 -12.81 20.44
CA ALA A 54 -19.15 -12.70 21.47
C ALA A 54 -18.80 -14.09 22.01
N LEU A 55 -17.54 -14.25 22.43
CA LEU A 55 -17.10 -15.48 23.10
C LEU A 55 -17.98 -15.78 24.31
N GLU A 56 -18.30 -17.05 24.52
CA GLU A 56 -19.09 -17.51 25.65
C GLU A 56 -18.45 -17.07 26.98
N GLY A 57 -19.26 -16.59 27.92
CA GLY A 57 -18.79 -16.06 29.20
C GLY A 57 -18.21 -14.64 29.15
N SER A 58 -18.23 -13.97 27.98
CA SER A 58 -17.81 -12.56 27.88
C SER A 58 -18.82 -11.64 28.58
N SER A 59 -18.32 -10.73 29.41
CA SER A 59 -19.07 -9.56 29.86
C SER A 59 -18.76 -8.37 28.95
N LYS A 60 -19.75 -7.50 28.73
CA LYS A 60 -19.53 -6.24 28.01
C LYS A 60 -18.51 -5.41 28.80
N ALA A 61 -17.46 -4.94 28.14
CA ALA A 61 -16.52 -4.01 28.76
C ALA A 61 -17.18 -2.63 28.88
N ASP A 62 -17.23 -2.09 30.11
CA ASP A 62 -17.61 -0.71 30.36
C ASP A 62 -16.43 0.19 30.04
N VAL A 63 -16.37 0.66 28.79
CA VAL A 63 -15.43 1.71 28.42
C VAL A 63 -16.05 3.04 28.85
N VAL A 64 -15.49 3.62 29.92
CA VAL A 64 -15.81 5.01 30.28
C VAL A 64 -15.11 5.89 29.25
N GLU A 65 -15.85 6.31 28.22
CA GLU A 65 -15.41 7.40 27.36
C GLU A 65 -15.50 8.68 28.18
N GLU A 66 -14.35 9.30 28.48
CA GLU A 66 -14.34 10.67 28.99
C GLU A 66 -15.05 11.55 27.97
N ALA A 67 -16.15 12.18 28.38
CA ALA A 67 -16.86 13.10 27.51
C ALA A 67 -15.91 14.26 27.18
N ILE A 68 -15.66 14.48 25.89
CA ILE A 68 -15.00 15.71 25.43
C ILE A 68 -16.00 16.85 25.69
N VAL A 69 -15.89 17.47 26.86
CA VAL A 69 -16.68 18.65 27.22
C VAL A 69 -16.04 19.85 26.52
N GLN A 70 -16.71 20.35 25.48
CA GLN A 70 -16.24 21.52 24.74
C GLN A 70 -16.05 22.70 25.71
N GLY A 71 -14.82 23.17 25.87
CA GLY A 71 -14.46 24.26 26.79
C GLY A 71 -14.07 23.84 28.22
N ALA A 72 -13.98 22.54 28.54
CA ALA A 72 -13.39 22.06 29.79
C ALA A 72 -11.86 21.95 29.74
N GLU A 73 -11.28 22.11 28.56
CA GLU A 73 -9.84 22.28 28.36
C GLU A 73 -9.41 23.59 29.05
N GLU A 74 -8.24 23.58 29.70
CA GLU A 74 -7.62 24.84 30.07
C GLU A 74 -7.53 25.72 28.83
N THR A 75 -7.85 27.01 28.98
CA THR A 75 -7.69 27.98 27.90
C THR A 75 -6.20 28.16 27.63
N ILE A 76 -5.66 27.30 26.77
CA ILE A 76 -4.33 27.47 26.21
C ILE A 76 -4.49 28.54 25.14
N ASP A 77 -4.00 29.74 25.45
CA ASP A 77 -3.82 30.77 24.44
C ASP A 77 -2.79 30.26 23.43
N ALA A 78 -3.25 29.72 22.29
CA ALA A 78 -2.38 29.26 21.22
C ALA A 78 -1.55 30.41 20.60
N SER A 79 -1.88 31.68 20.92
CA SER A 79 -1.09 32.85 20.56
C SER A 79 -0.06 33.26 21.63
N ALA A 80 -0.14 32.67 22.84
CA ALA A 80 0.87 32.82 23.87
C ALA A 80 2.12 32.03 23.46
N ASN A 81 2.96 32.65 22.63
CA ASN A 81 4.30 32.17 22.37
C ASN A 81 5.00 31.94 23.72
N ALA A 82 5.36 30.70 24.01
CA ALA A 82 6.20 30.39 25.15
C ALA A 82 7.45 31.29 25.08
N THR A 83 7.62 32.16 26.08
CA THR A 83 8.81 33.00 26.20
C THR A 83 9.94 32.16 26.77
N TYR A 84 10.51 31.31 25.93
CA TYR A 84 11.74 30.59 26.27
C TYR A 84 12.95 31.41 25.81
N LYS A 85 14.03 31.35 26.59
CA LYS A 85 15.32 31.86 26.14
C LYS A 85 15.83 30.89 25.07
N PRO A 86 15.98 31.30 23.80
CA PRO A 86 16.49 30.42 22.77
C PRO A 86 17.87 29.93 23.16
N THR A 87 18.16 28.65 22.92
CA THR A 87 19.52 28.15 23.05
C THR A 87 20.45 29.02 22.21
N PRO A 88 21.55 29.55 22.76
CA PRO A 88 22.49 30.39 22.01
C PRO A 88 22.84 29.72 20.68
N SER A 89 22.64 30.44 19.58
CA SER A 89 22.91 29.98 18.23
C SER A 89 24.08 30.79 17.68
N SER A 90 25.03 30.12 17.01
CA SER A 90 26.13 30.80 16.32
C SER A 90 25.71 31.52 15.04
N PHE A 91 24.44 31.35 14.63
CA PHE A 91 23.85 31.96 13.45
C PHE A 91 22.38 32.32 13.71
N ASP A 92 21.88 33.30 12.95
CA ASP A 92 20.51 33.77 13.01
C ASP A 92 19.55 32.73 12.40
N ARG A 93 18.74 32.08 13.23
CA ARG A 93 17.78 31.04 12.81
C ARG A 93 16.54 31.59 12.11
N SER A 94 16.37 32.92 12.09
CA SER A 94 15.28 33.56 11.36
C SER A 94 15.61 33.81 9.89
N LYS A 95 16.89 33.66 9.50
CA LYS A 95 17.37 33.79 8.14
C LYS A 95 17.54 32.41 7.52
N GLU A 96 16.83 32.15 6.44
CA GLU A 96 17.03 30.95 5.64
C GLU A 96 18.47 30.98 5.07
N PRO A 97 19.22 29.86 5.14
CA PRO A 97 20.53 29.78 4.52
C PRO A 97 20.44 29.97 3.00
N ASP A 98 21.48 30.55 2.40
CA ASP A 98 21.55 30.63 0.95
C ASP A 98 21.47 29.23 0.31
N TYR A 99 20.68 29.11 -0.76
CA TYR A 99 20.66 27.88 -1.55
C TYR A 99 22.06 27.65 -2.14
N GLY A 100 22.65 26.51 -1.79
CA GLY A 100 23.90 26.05 -2.39
C GLY A 100 23.74 25.79 -3.90
N LYS A 101 24.81 25.35 -4.55
CA LYS A 101 24.72 24.90 -5.95
C LYS A 101 23.72 23.76 -6.05
N ALA A 102 22.87 23.80 -7.08
CA ALA A 102 21.97 22.69 -7.38
C ALA A 102 22.78 21.39 -7.51
N PRO A 103 22.36 20.29 -6.86
CA PRO A 103 23.06 19.02 -6.97
C PRO A 103 23.01 18.53 -8.42
N GLU A 104 24.15 18.06 -8.92
CA GLU A 104 24.20 17.38 -10.21
C GLU A 104 23.74 15.93 -10.01
N ILE A 105 22.55 15.60 -10.51
CA ILE A 105 21.99 14.26 -10.41
C ILE A 105 22.37 13.49 -11.68
N LYS A 106 23.22 12.47 -11.55
CA LYS A 106 23.47 11.51 -12.63
C LYS A 106 22.42 10.42 -12.57
N ALA A 107 21.47 10.46 -13.51
CA ALA A 107 20.49 9.40 -13.65
C ALA A 107 21.20 8.07 -14.01
N PRO A 108 20.83 6.94 -13.38
CA PRO A 108 21.38 5.65 -13.75
C PRO A 108 20.99 5.29 -15.18
N ALA A 109 21.91 4.65 -15.91
CA ALA A 109 21.62 4.13 -17.24
C ALA A 109 20.64 2.95 -17.14
N VAL A 110 19.52 3.06 -17.84
CA VAL A 110 18.51 1.99 -17.91
C VAL A 110 18.76 1.17 -19.18
N TRP A 111 19.12 -0.10 -19.02
CA TRP A 111 19.14 -1.02 -20.14
C TRP A 111 17.74 -1.53 -20.44
N THR A 112 17.46 -1.83 -21.71
CA THR A 112 16.18 -2.39 -22.16
C THR A 112 16.39 -3.72 -22.86
N GLU A 113 15.38 -4.58 -22.80
CA GLU A 113 15.33 -5.85 -23.53
C GLU A 113 13.88 -6.27 -23.77
N GLN A 114 13.65 -7.13 -24.76
CA GLN A 114 12.35 -7.76 -24.97
C GLN A 114 12.51 -9.28 -25.12
N LEU A 115 11.76 -10.03 -24.30
CA LEU A 115 11.75 -11.50 -24.39
C LEU A 115 10.89 -11.98 -25.57
N SER A 116 11.08 -13.24 -25.96
CA SER A 116 10.39 -13.86 -27.09
C SER A 116 8.85 -13.94 -26.94
N ASN A 117 8.32 -13.91 -25.72
CA ASN A 117 6.87 -13.84 -25.45
C ASN A 117 6.31 -12.40 -25.41
N GLY A 118 7.15 -11.41 -25.68
CA GLY A 118 6.77 -10.00 -25.71
C GLY A 118 6.95 -9.25 -24.39
N LEU A 119 7.34 -9.92 -23.29
CA LEU A 119 7.61 -9.26 -22.00
C LEU A 119 8.75 -8.24 -22.16
N LYS A 120 8.46 -6.98 -21.82
CA LYS A 120 9.44 -5.89 -21.86
C LYS A 120 10.22 -5.84 -20.55
N LEU A 121 11.54 -5.71 -20.64
CA LEU A 121 12.44 -5.60 -19.51
C LEU A 121 13.11 -4.23 -19.49
N TYR A 122 13.20 -3.65 -18.31
CA TYR A 122 13.95 -2.43 -18.03
C TYR A 122 14.78 -2.67 -16.77
N GLY A 123 16.06 -2.34 -16.81
CA GLY A 123 16.87 -2.56 -15.62
C GLY A 123 18.04 -1.64 -15.42
N ILE A 124 18.48 -1.59 -14.17
CA ILE A 124 19.63 -0.84 -13.68
C ILE A 124 20.52 -1.82 -12.92
N GLU A 125 21.76 -1.95 -13.34
CA GLU A 125 22.76 -2.69 -12.56
C GLU A 125 23.24 -1.80 -11.40
N ASN A 126 23.14 -2.30 -10.17
CA ASN A 126 23.65 -1.62 -8.98
C ASN A 126 24.26 -2.64 -8.00
N ASN A 127 25.57 -2.56 -7.82
CA ASN A 127 26.36 -3.48 -6.98
C ASN A 127 26.69 -2.90 -5.59
N GLU A 128 26.03 -1.83 -5.15
CA GLU A 128 26.27 -1.21 -3.82
C GLU A 128 25.93 -2.14 -2.66
N VAL A 129 24.87 -2.93 -2.80
CA VAL A 129 24.46 -3.97 -1.85
C VAL A 129 24.10 -5.25 -2.60
N PRO A 130 24.32 -6.44 -2.02
CA PRO A 130 24.07 -7.73 -2.68
C PRO A 130 22.58 -8.10 -2.70
N LEU A 131 21.73 -7.15 -3.13
CA LEU A 131 20.28 -7.29 -3.23
C LEU A 131 19.86 -7.17 -4.70
N VAL A 132 18.72 -7.79 -5.02
CA VAL A 132 18.02 -7.63 -6.28
C VAL A 132 16.56 -7.37 -5.95
N GLN A 133 16.05 -6.25 -6.45
CA GLN A 133 14.65 -5.91 -6.43
C GLN A 133 14.12 -5.94 -7.85
N PHE A 134 12.99 -6.60 -8.06
CA PHE A 134 12.32 -6.54 -9.34
C PHE A 134 10.82 -6.52 -9.18
N GLU A 135 10.17 -6.00 -10.21
CA GLU A 135 8.77 -5.73 -10.19
C GLU A 135 8.16 -6.07 -11.54
N LEU A 136 7.15 -6.94 -11.53
CA LEU A 136 6.33 -7.23 -12.69
C LEU A 136 5.06 -6.37 -12.59
N VAL A 137 4.83 -5.52 -13.58
CA VAL A 137 3.62 -4.71 -13.71
C VAL A 137 2.83 -5.24 -14.90
N ILE A 138 1.57 -5.60 -14.67
CA ILE A 138 0.65 -6.14 -15.67
C ILE A 138 -0.53 -5.18 -15.79
N ASP A 139 -0.61 -4.45 -16.90
CA ASP A 139 -1.65 -3.44 -17.10
C ASP A 139 -3.04 -4.09 -17.14
N GLY A 140 -4.02 -3.43 -16.55
CA GLY A 140 -5.39 -3.93 -16.37
C GLY A 140 -5.92 -3.63 -14.98
N GLY A 141 -5.63 -4.50 -14.01
CA GLY A 141 -6.17 -4.38 -12.65
C GLY A 141 -7.70 -4.34 -12.64
N MET A 142 -8.28 -3.49 -11.80
CA MET A 142 -9.73 -3.31 -11.72
C MET A 142 -10.36 -2.89 -13.06
N LEU A 143 -9.63 -2.22 -13.97
CA LEU A 143 -10.18 -1.79 -15.28
C LEU A 143 -10.75 -2.94 -16.12
N LEU A 144 -10.28 -4.17 -15.92
CA LEU A 144 -10.68 -5.34 -16.70
C LEU A 144 -11.77 -6.18 -16.01
N GLU A 145 -12.31 -5.70 -14.89
CA GLU A 145 -13.37 -6.38 -14.14
C GLU A 145 -14.75 -6.08 -14.71
N ASP A 146 -15.71 -6.96 -14.40
CA ASP A 146 -17.13 -6.66 -14.51
C ASP A 146 -17.52 -5.67 -13.39
N ILE A 147 -18.23 -4.61 -13.74
CA ILE A 147 -18.68 -3.58 -12.79
C ILE A 147 -19.59 -4.13 -11.67
N ASN A 148 -20.24 -5.28 -11.90
CA ASN A 148 -21.06 -5.96 -10.90
C ASN A 148 -20.26 -6.91 -9.99
N LYS A 149 -19.00 -7.21 -10.36
CA LYS A 149 -18.10 -8.09 -9.61
C LYS A 149 -16.78 -7.39 -9.30
N ILE A 150 -16.85 -6.12 -8.89
CA ILE A 150 -15.65 -5.39 -8.49
C ILE A 150 -14.97 -6.11 -7.30
N GLY A 151 -13.65 -6.24 -7.36
CA GLY A 151 -12.81 -6.92 -6.36
C GLY A 151 -12.19 -8.23 -6.86
N VAL A 152 -12.49 -8.67 -8.09
CA VAL A 152 -11.95 -9.93 -8.65
C VAL A 152 -10.43 -9.90 -8.77
N ALA A 153 -9.82 -8.82 -9.27
CA ALA A 153 -8.38 -8.69 -9.42
C ALA A 153 -7.68 -8.60 -8.06
N ASN A 154 -8.32 -7.98 -7.06
CA ASN A 154 -7.83 -7.95 -5.68
C ASN A 154 -7.79 -9.35 -5.05
N LEU A 155 -8.90 -10.08 -5.13
CA LEU A 155 -8.99 -11.45 -4.62
C LEU A 155 -8.07 -12.39 -5.40
N MET A 156 -7.97 -12.24 -6.72
CA MET A 156 -7.02 -13.00 -7.55
C MET A 156 -5.59 -12.75 -7.10
N ALA A 157 -5.16 -11.50 -6.94
CA ALA A 157 -3.81 -11.17 -6.50
C ALA A 157 -3.50 -11.77 -5.11
N LYS A 158 -4.45 -11.73 -4.17
CA LYS A 158 -4.32 -12.40 -2.86
C LYS A 158 -4.26 -13.93 -3.01
N MET A 159 -5.03 -14.51 -3.92
CA MET A 159 -5.06 -15.94 -4.19
C MET A 159 -3.73 -16.45 -4.72
N MET A 160 -3.00 -15.65 -5.52
CA MET A 160 -1.67 -15.99 -6.03
C MET A 160 -0.62 -16.22 -4.93
N THR A 161 -0.90 -15.79 -3.69
CA THR A 161 -0.02 -16.03 -2.54
C THR A 161 -0.46 -17.21 -1.68
N GLN A 162 -1.60 -17.85 -1.98
CA GLN A 162 -2.15 -18.97 -1.20
C GLN A 162 -1.66 -20.33 -1.72
N GLY A 163 -0.35 -20.42 -1.95
CA GLY A 163 0.31 -21.62 -2.44
C GLY A 163 0.36 -21.74 -3.97
N THR A 164 0.98 -22.82 -4.42
CA THR A 164 1.14 -23.18 -5.84
C THR A 164 0.61 -24.59 -6.07
N LYS A 165 0.56 -25.05 -7.31
CA LYS A 165 0.23 -26.44 -7.64
C LYS A 165 1.03 -27.45 -6.80
N ASN A 166 2.26 -27.11 -6.44
CA ASN A 166 3.20 -28.01 -5.77
C ASN A 166 3.44 -27.67 -4.29
N LYS A 167 2.86 -26.59 -3.76
CA LYS A 167 3.08 -26.12 -2.38
C LYS A 167 1.79 -25.65 -1.72
N THR A 168 1.56 -26.03 -0.47
CA THR A 168 0.54 -25.39 0.37
C THR A 168 0.91 -23.93 0.66
N PRO A 169 0.00 -23.09 1.19
CA PRO A 169 0.34 -21.74 1.61
C PRO A 169 1.55 -21.70 2.55
N GLU A 170 1.58 -22.57 3.56
CA GLU A 170 2.65 -22.63 4.56
C GLU A 170 3.99 -23.05 3.94
N GLN A 171 3.97 -24.06 3.05
CA GLN A 171 5.19 -24.50 2.35
C GLN A 171 5.74 -23.44 1.40
N LEU A 172 4.87 -22.63 0.79
CA LEU A 172 5.28 -21.53 -0.06
C LEU A 172 5.90 -20.40 0.78
N GLU A 173 5.27 -20.04 1.89
CA GLU A 173 5.77 -19.05 2.84
C GLU A 173 7.14 -19.45 3.40
N ASP A 174 7.27 -20.67 3.93
CA ASP A 174 8.54 -21.22 4.43
C ASP A 174 9.64 -21.18 3.36
N ALA A 175 9.32 -21.53 2.11
CA ALA A 175 10.28 -21.51 1.01
C ALA A 175 10.75 -20.09 0.65
N ILE A 176 9.86 -19.10 0.73
CA ILE A 176 10.20 -17.68 0.52
C ILE A 176 11.09 -17.17 1.67
N GLU A 177 10.72 -17.49 2.91
CA GLU A 177 11.46 -17.07 4.11
C GLU A 177 12.87 -17.67 4.18
N GLN A 178 13.03 -18.95 3.84
CA GLN A 178 14.34 -19.61 3.79
C GLN A 178 15.33 -18.92 2.83
N LEU A 179 14.81 -18.25 1.79
CA LEU A 179 15.61 -17.48 0.85
C LEU A 179 15.89 -16.05 1.34
N GLY A 180 15.33 -15.63 2.48
CA GLY A 180 15.35 -14.24 2.92
C GLY A 180 14.72 -13.30 1.88
N ALA A 181 13.71 -13.80 1.17
CA ALA A 181 13.05 -13.09 0.08
C ALA A 181 11.67 -12.58 0.52
N SER A 182 11.11 -11.66 -0.25
CA SER A 182 9.72 -11.23 -0.14
C SER A 182 9.12 -11.21 -1.54
N ILE A 183 7.97 -11.84 -1.73
CA ILE A 183 7.18 -11.81 -2.98
C ILE A 183 5.77 -11.33 -2.63
N ASN A 184 5.35 -10.20 -3.17
CA ASN A 184 4.04 -9.62 -2.90
C ASN A 184 3.24 -9.41 -4.19
N PHE A 185 2.04 -9.97 -4.24
CA PHE A 185 1.05 -9.71 -5.29
C PHE A 185 0.05 -8.67 -4.80
N SER A 186 -0.25 -7.70 -5.65
CA SER A 186 -1.25 -6.66 -5.37
C SER A 186 -1.97 -6.27 -6.65
N SER A 187 -3.17 -5.69 -6.51
CA SER A 187 -3.91 -5.10 -7.63
C SER A 187 -4.28 -3.67 -7.28
N SER A 188 -4.18 -2.79 -8.27
CA SER A 188 -4.65 -1.41 -8.26
C SER A 188 -5.88 -1.26 -9.16
N ALA A 189 -6.30 -0.02 -9.37
CA ALA A 189 -7.31 0.29 -10.37
C ALA A 189 -6.84 -0.07 -11.80
N GLU A 190 -5.56 0.08 -12.11
CA GLU A 190 -5.02 0.04 -13.49
C GLU A 190 -3.97 -1.05 -13.74
N ASP A 191 -3.52 -1.76 -12.70
CA ASP A 191 -2.49 -2.79 -12.85
C ASP A 191 -2.59 -3.88 -11.77
N VAL A 192 -2.07 -5.07 -12.10
CA VAL A 192 -1.65 -6.08 -11.13
C VAL A 192 -0.14 -6.02 -11.04
N ARG A 193 0.39 -5.98 -9.81
CA ARG A 193 1.81 -5.80 -9.55
C ARG A 193 2.34 -6.91 -8.68
N VAL A 194 3.49 -7.46 -9.09
CA VAL A 194 4.26 -8.41 -8.29
C VAL A 194 5.58 -7.76 -7.92
N ARG A 195 5.82 -7.53 -6.63
CA ARG A 195 7.08 -6.97 -6.13
C ARG A 195 7.90 -8.05 -5.47
N VAL A 196 9.18 -8.11 -5.83
CA VAL A 196 10.12 -9.08 -5.28
C VAL A 196 11.35 -8.37 -4.76
N ASN A 197 11.80 -8.74 -3.57
CA ASN A 197 13.10 -8.37 -3.00
C ASN A 197 13.82 -9.63 -2.52
N THR A 198 15.10 -9.77 -2.83
CA THR A 198 15.89 -10.96 -2.49
C THR A 198 17.38 -10.64 -2.46
N LEU A 199 18.15 -11.47 -1.77
CA LEU A 199 19.61 -11.47 -1.88
C LEU A 199 20.03 -11.93 -3.28
N ALA A 200 21.05 -11.31 -3.87
CA ALA A 200 21.53 -11.61 -5.22
C ALA A 200 21.88 -13.10 -5.40
N ARG A 201 22.49 -13.71 -4.39
CA ARG A 201 22.81 -15.15 -4.38
C ARG A 201 21.58 -16.08 -4.46
N ASN A 202 20.42 -15.59 -4.01
CA ASN A 202 19.16 -16.36 -3.96
C ASN A 202 18.22 -16.01 -5.12
N TYR A 203 18.59 -15.05 -5.98
CA TYR A 203 17.74 -14.53 -7.05
C TYR A 203 17.11 -15.62 -7.92
N THR A 204 17.90 -16.58 -8.42
CA THR A 204 17.38 -17.63 -9.29
C THR A 204 16.36 -18.53 -8.59
N ALA A 205 16.57 -18.84 -7.31
CA ALA A 205 15.62 -19.62 -6.52
C ALA A 205 14.33 -18.85 -6.25
N THR A 206 14.44 -17.57 -5.91
CA THR A 206 13.28 -16.68 -5.70
C THR A 206 12.49 -16.49 -7.00
N LEU A 207 13.16 -16.36 -8.14
CA LEU A 207 12.52 -16.27 -9.45
C LEU A 207 11.77 -17.56 -9.80
N ALA A 208 12.29 -18.73 -9.42
CA ALA A 208 11.61 -20.01 -9.63
C ALA A 208 10.29 -20.07 -8.82
N LEU A 209 10.29 -19.62 -7.55
CA LEU A 209 9.05 -19.52 -6.75
C LEU A 209 8.04 -18.56 -7.38
N LEU A 210 8.49 -17.39 -7.87
CA LEU A 210 7.62 -16.48 -8.60
C LEU A 210 7.02 -17.14 -9.85
N GLN A 211 7.82 -17.90 -10.61
CA GLN A 211 7.34 -18.61 -11.80
C GLN A 211 6.27 -19.65 -11.42
N GLU A 212 6.45 -20.40 -10.33
CA GLU A 212 5.43 -21.32 -9.83
C GLU A 212 4.14 -20.57 -9.44
N MET A 213 4.25 -19.47 -8.68
CA MET A 213 3.10 -18.66 -8.28
C MET A 213 2.34 -18.13 -9.49
N LEU A 214 3.06 -17.58 -10.47
CA LEU A 214 2.47 -16.94 -11.63
C LEU A 214 1.89 -17.95 -12.63
N LEU A 215 2.55 -19.10 -12.88
CA LEU A 215 2.17 -20.04 -13.94
C LEU A 215 1.38 -21.24 -13.45
N GLU A 216 1.54 -21.61 -12.18
CA GLU A 216 0.90 -22.76 -11.56
C GLU A 216 0.20 -22.39 -10.23
N PRO A 217 -0.70 -21.37 -10.22
CA PRO A 217 -1.39 -20.98 -9.01
C PRO A 217 -2.26 -22.11 -8.46
N ARG A 218 -2.37 -22.18 -7.13
CA ARG A 218 -3.30 -23.09 -6.45
C ARG A 218 -4.68 -22.46 -6.40
N TRP A 219 -5.70 -23.14 -6.92
CA TRP A 219 -7.10 -22.70 -6.83
C TRP A 219 -7.86 -23.48 -5.75
N ASP A 220 -7.55 -23.19 -4.49
CA ASP A 220 -8.13 -23.83 -3.31
C ASP A 220 -9.40 -23.10 -2.82
N THR A 221 -10.51 -23.82 -2.68
CA THR A 221 -11.78 -23.23 -2.23
C THR A 221 -11.72 -22.74 -0.78
N LYS A 222 -11.02 -23.45 0.10
CA LYS A 222 -10.93 -23.07 1.51
C LYS A 222 -10.17 -21.75 1.67
N GLU A 223 -9.03 -21.63 0.98
CA GLU A 223 -8.25 -20.39 1.01
C GLU A 223 -9.02 -19.23 0.36
N PHE A 224 -9.75 -19.49 -0.73
CA PHE A 224 -10.62 -18.50 -1.35
C PHE A 224 -11.70 -17.98 -0.38
N ASP A 225 -12.37 -18.87 0.34
CA ASP A 225 -13.42 -18.49 1.30
C ASP A 225 -12.84 -17.64 2.45
N LEU A 226 -11.65 -18.00 2.96
CA LEU A 226 -10.95 -17.21 3.98
C LEU A 226 -10.56 -15.83 3.46
N LEU A 227 -10.02 -15.73 2.25
CA LEU A 227 -9.69 -14.45 1.63
C LEU A 227 -10.94 -13.58 1.42
N LYS A 228 -12.05 -14.17 0.99
CA LYS A 228 -13.33 -13.49 0.81
C LYS A 228 -13.85 -12.95 2.14
N GLN A 229 -13.79 -13.73 3.22
CA GLN A 229 -14.15 -13.27 4.57
C GLN A 229 -13.23 -12.14 5.06
N ASN A 230 -11.93 -12.22 4.79
CA ASN A 230 -10.97 -11.16 5.12
C ASN A 230 -11.33 -9.85 4.40
N VAL A 231 -11.58 -9.90 3.09
CA VAL A 231 -11.97 -8.73 2.30
C VAL A 231 -13.31 -8.15 2.77
N ILE A 232 -14.31 -8.98 3.08
CA ILE A 232 -15.58 -8.52 3.65
C ILE A 232 -15.36 -7.77 4.97
N SER A 233 -14.48 -8.28 5.83
CA SER A 233 -14.13 -7.63 7.09
C SER A 233 -13.43 -6.29 6.87
N GLN A 234 -12.53 -6.20 5.87
CA GLN A 234 -11.87 -4.95 5.48
C GLN A 234 -12.87 -3.92 4.93
N ILE A 235 -13.86 -4.35 4.13
CA ILE A 235 -14.91 -3.46 3.62
C ILE A 235 -15.73 -2.90 4.78
N ARG A 236 -16.16 -3.74 5.74
CA ARG A 236 -16.88 -3.27 6.93
C ARG A 236 -16.06 -2.29 7.77
N GLN A 237 -14.75 -2.52 7.88
CA GLN A 237 -13.85 -1.59 8.56
C GLN A 237 -13.78 -0.24 7.83
N GLN A 238 -13.75 -0.22 6.50
CA GLN A 238 -13.81 1.01 5.71
C GLN A 238 -15.16 1.73 5.84
N GLU A 239 -16.27 1.00 5.91
CA GLU A 239 -17.62 1.57 6.13
C GLU A 239 -17.76 2.26 7.51
N ALA A 240 -16.92 1.88 8.48
CA ALA A 240 -16.85 2.53 9.79
C ALA A 240 -15.79 3.65 9.88
N ASN A 241 -15.03 3.90 8.82
CA ASN A 241 -13.95 4.88 8.81
C ASN A 241 -14.35 6.15 8.02
N PRO A 242 -14.53 7.31 8.66
CA PRO A 242 -14.90 8.55 7.97
C PRO A 242 -13.97 8.92 6.80
N GLY A 243 -12.67 8.63 6.93
CA GLY A 243 -11.66 8.83 5.90
C GLY A 243 -11.92 8.02 4.63
N ALA A 244 -12.24 6.73 4.79
CA ALA A 244 -12.54 5.83 3.69
C ALA A 244 -13.90 6.14 3.05
N ILE A 245 -14.92 6.47 3.87
CA ILE A 245 -16.23 6.94 3.39
C ILE A 245 -16.05 8.18 2.50
N ALA A 246 -15.31 9.18 2.98
CA ALA A 246 -15.04 10.40 2.22
C ALA A 246 -14.30 10.10 0.91
N GLN A 247 -13.27 9.24 0.95
CA GLN A 247 -12.52 8.87 -0.26
C GLN A 247 -13.38 8.15 -1.30
N ASN A 248 -14.20 7.18 -0.88
CA ASN A 248 -15.06 6.41 -1.78
C ASN A 248 -16.12 7.30 -2.45
N ASN A 249 -16.75 8.21 -1.69
CA ASN A 249 -17.70 9.18 -2.25
C ASN A 249 -17.01 10.21 -3.15
N TYR A 250 -15.84 10.71 -2.73
CA TYR A 250 -15.03 11.66 -3.51
C TYR A 250 -14.65 11.10 -4.88
N SER A 251 -14.20 9.82 -4.95
CA SER A 251 -13.89 9.15 -6.21
C SER A 251 -15.09 9.07 -7.16
N GLN A 252 -16.30 8.86 -6.64
CA GLN A 252 -17.53 8.85 -7.45
C GLN A 252 -17.91 10.23 -7.98
N LEU A 253 -17.74 11.28 -7.19
CA LEU A 253 -17.97 12.66 -7.63
C LEU A 253 -16.95 13.09 -8.69
N LEU A 254 -15.70 12.64 -8.54
CA LEU A 254 -14.59 12.97 -9.43
C LEU A 254 -14.69 12.28 -10.81
N TYR A 255 -14.97 10.98 -10.82
CA TYR A 255 -14.94 10.17 -12.04
C TYR A 255 -16.32 9.86 -12.63
N GLY A 256 -17.39 10.05 -11.86
CA GLY A 256 -18.74 9.59 -12.18
C GLY A 256 -18.99 8.15 -11.73
N ARG A 257 -20.23 7.86 -11.29
CA ARG A 257 -20.60 6.56 -10.70
C ARG A 257 -20.47 5.37 -11.66
N ASP A 258 -20.58 5.59 -12.96
CA ASP A 258 -20.49 4.52 -13.96
C ASP A 258 -19.05 4.26 -14.41
N ASN A 259 -18.11 5.10 -13.99
CA ASN A 259 -16.70 4.92 -14.30
C ASN A 259 -16.08 3.89 -13.35
N ILE A 260 -15.43 2.85 -13.89
CA ILE A 260 -14.79 1.82 -13.09
C ILE A 260 -13.71 2.38 -12.15
N ARG A 261 -13.01 3.46 -12.53
CA ARG A 261 -12.00 4.14 -11.68
C ARG A 261 -12.61 4.86 -10.47
N SER A 262 -13.94 5.02 -10.42
CA SER A 262 -14.62 5.53 -9.23
C SER A 262 -14.81 4.48 -8.13
N LYS A 263 -14.65 3.20 -8.48
CA LYS A 263 -14.96 2.08 -7.59
C LYS A 263 -13.80 1.82 -6.62
N ASN A 264 -14.16 1.26 -5.47
CA ASN A 264 -13.19 0.78 -4.50
C ASN A 264 -12.59 -0.54 -5.01
N THR A 265 -11.27 -0.65 -5.06
CA THR A 265 -10.57 -1.87 -5.52
C THR A 265 -10.85 -3.10 -4.64
N LEU A 266 -11.34 -2.92 -3.41
CA LEU A 266 -11.82 -4.04 -2.60
C LEU A 266 -13.18 -4.58 -3.07
N GLY A 267 -13.96 -3.80 -3.82
CA GLY A 267 -15.36 -4.06 -4.12
C GLY A 267 -16.32 -3.51 -3.08
N THR A 268 -17.56 -4.00 -3.14
CA THR A 268 -18.62 -3.78 -2.15
C THR A 268 -18.97 -5.11 -1.49
N LEU A 269 -19.73 -5.08 -0.38
CA LEU A 269 -20.24 -6.31 0.21
C LEU A 269 -21.04 -7.14 -0.79
N GLU A 270 -21.84 -6.48 -1.64
CA GLU A 270 -22.61 -7.14 -2.70
C GLU A 270 -21.71 -7.79 -3.75
N SER A 271 -20.78 -7.03 -4.33
CA SER A 271 -19.92 -7.55 -5.39
C SER A 271 -19.04 -8.68 -4.89
N VAL A 272 -18.42 -8.53 -3.72
CA VAL A 272 -17.55 -9.56 -3.14
C VAL A 272 -18.33 -10.83 -2.82
N ASN A 273 -19.55 -10.72 -2.28
CA ASN A 273 -20.40 -11.89 -2.06
C ASN A 273 -20.77 -12.61 -3.36
N ALA A 274 -20.92 -11.90 -4.48
CA ALA A 274 -21.20 -12.49 -5.79
C ALA A 274 -19.98 -13.10 -6.50
N ILE A 275 -18.75 -12.77 -6.09
CA ILE A 275 -17.53 -13.32 -6.66
C ILE A 275 -17.38 -14.81 -6.30
N THR A 276 -17.04 -15.61 -7.31
CA THR A 276 -16.73 -17.03 -7.21
C THR A 276 -15.26 -17.31 -7.55
N LEU A 277 -14.74 -18.47 -7.16
CA LEU A 277 -13.39 -18.89 -7.51
C LEU A 277 -13.18 -18.99 -9.04
N ASP A 278 -14.22 -19.33 -9.79
CA ASP A 278 -14.13 -19.41 -11.25
C ASP A 278 -14.06 -18.02 -11.91
N ASP A 279 -14.58 -16.97 -11.27
CA ASP A 279 -14.37 -15.59 -11.72
C ASP A 279 -12.89 -15.19 -11.63
N LEU A 280 -12.19 -15.61 -10.56
CA LEU A 280 -10.74 -15.38 -10.42
C LEU A 280 -9.95 -16.13 -11.51
N LYS A 281 -10.28 -17.40 -11.76
CA LYS A 281 -9.65 -18.20 -12.83
C LYS A 281 -9.90 -17.57 -14.20
N ALA A 282 -11.13 -17.12 -14.47
CA ALA A 282 -11.49 -16.47 -15.72
C ALA A 282 -10.72 -15.15 -15.90
N TYR A 283 -10.64 -14.32 -14.87
CA TYR A 283 -9.84 -13.09 -14.89
C TYR A 283 -8.36 -13.40 -15.16
N TYR A 284 -7.76 -14.34 -14.41
CA TYR A 284 -6.38 -14.78 -14.63
C TYR A 284 -6.16 -15.26 -16.07
N SER A 285 -7.01 -16.17 -16.55
CA SER A 285 -6.93 -16.75 -17.88
C SER A 285 -7.17 -15.75 -19.01
N LYS A 286 -7.91 -14.65 -18.78
CA LYS A 286 -8.18 -13.64 -19.81
C LYS A 286 -7.18 -12.49 -19.80
N ASN A 287 -6.72 -12.07 -18.61
CA ASN A 287 -6.08 -10.77 -18.42
C ASN A 287 -4.59 -10.84 -18.05
N ILE A 288 -4.14 -11.93 -17.42
CA ILE A 288 -2.73 -12.07 -17.01
C ILE A 288 -1.88 -12.58 -18.19
N SER A 289 -1.15 -11.67 -18.83
CA SER A 289 -0.41 -11.93 -20.08
C SER A 289 0.89 -11.14 -20.16
N PRO A 290 1.97 -11.68 -20.76
CA PRO A 290 3.18 -10.91 -21.03
C PRO A 290 2.98 -9.78 -22.06
N SER A 291 1.92 -9.81 -22.87
CA SER A 291 1.63 -8.79 -23.90
C SER A 291 1.31 -7.40 -23.33
N VAL A 292 0.82 -7.36 -22.09
CA VAL A 292 0.51 -6.13 -21.33
C VAL A 292 1.35 -6.03 -20.07
N ALA A 293 2.45 -6.78 -20.00
CA ALA A 293 3.34 -6.80 -18.86
C ALA A 293 4.69 -6.16 -19.15
N ARG A 294 5.28 -5.60 -18.11
CA ARG A 294 6.65 -5.11 -18.09
C ARG A 294 7.31 -5.43 -16.78
N MET A 295 8.59 -5.79 -16.83
CA MET A 295 9.41 -6.09 -15.66
C MET A 295 10.48 -5.01 -15.50
N HIS A 296 10.51 -4.40 -14.32
CA HIS A 296 11.56 -3.49 -13.90
C HIS A 296 12.50 -4.22 -12.93
N VAL A 297 13.81 -4.10 -13.08
CA VAL A 297 14.79 -4.76 -12.21
C VAL A 297 15.92 -3.82 -11.82
N VAL A 298 16.29 -3.83 -10.55
CA VAL A 298 17.45 -3.12 -10.04
C VAL A 298 18.21 -3.99 -9.06
N GLY A 299 19.54 -3.99 -9.14
CA GLY A 299 20.38 -4.64 -8.13
C GLY A 299 21.64 -5.28 -8.68
N SER A 300 22.23 -6.15 -7.86
CA SER A 300 23.58 -6.66 -8.02
C SER A 300 23.68 -7.81 -9.03
N LEU A 301 23.06 -7.65 -10.20
CA LEU A 301 23.10 -8.59 -11.33
C LEU A 301 23.14 -7.81 -12.65
N ASN A 302 23.99 -8.25 -13.56
CA ASN A 302 24.10 -7.64 -14.90
C ASN A 302 22.95 -8.07 -15.83
N LYS A 303 22.79 -7.33 -16.94
CA LYS A 303 21.75 -7.57 -17.95
C LYS A 303 21.72 -9.02 -18.44
N ALA A 304 22.87 -9.62 -18.74
CA ALA A 304 22.94 -10.98 -19.28
C ALA A 304 22.42 -12.02 -18.28
N ALA A 305 22.81 -11.91 -17.01
CA ALA A 305 22.34 -12.79 -15.95
C ALA A 305 20.81 -12.72 -15.78
N ILE A 306 20.25 -11.51 -15.78
CA ILE A 306 18.79 -11.33 -15.70
C ILE A 306 18.09 -11.92 -16.92
N THR A 307 18.49 -11.54 -18.14
CA THR A 307 17.81 -11.99 -19.36
C THR A 307 17.85 -13.51 -19.50
N SER A 308 19.00 -14.16 -19.22
CA SER A 308 19.11 -15.62 -19.28
C SER A 308 18.26 -16.33 -18.23
N SER A 309 18.14 -15.78 -17.01
CA SER A 309 17.31 -16.37 -15.95
C SER A 309 15.81 -16.43 -16.30
N LEU A 310 15.36 -15.55 -17.19
CA LEU A 310 13.96 -15.43 -17.60
C LEU A 310 13.57 -16.34 -18.77
N ALA A 311 14.49 -17.16 -19.28
CA ALA A 311 14.23 -18.07 -20.41
C ALA A 311 13.03 -18.99 -20.17
N ASN A 312 12.89 -19.53 -18.97
CA ASN A 312 11.76 -20.39 -18.61
C ASN A 312 10.42 -19.64 -18.67
N LEU A 313 10.39 -18.42 -18.12
CA LEU A 313 9.21 -17.56 -18.16
C LEU A 313 8.87 -17.16 -19.60
N ALA A 314 9.88 -16.85 -20.41
CA ALA A 314 9.70 -16.52 -21.83
C ALA A 314 9.05 -17.67 -22.61
N THR A 315 9.44 -18.91 -22.34
CA THR A 315 8.88 -20.09 -23.04
C THR A 315 7.49 -20.46 -22.53
N ASN A 316 7.27 -20.42 -21.21
CA ASN A 316 6.07 -21.01 -20.59
C ASN A 316 4.95 -20.00 -20.33
N TRP A 317 5.24 -18.71 -20.15
CA TRP A 317 4.20 -17.69 -20.05
C TRP A 317 3.74 -17.28 -21.45
N LYS A 318 2.68 -17.94 -21.94
CA LYS A 318 2.17 -17.72 -23.29
C LYS A 318 1.52 -16.34 -23.41
N SER A 319 1.90 -15.64 -24.46
CA SER A 319 1.32 -14.34 -24.82
C SER A 319 -0.09 -14.51 -25.38
N LYS A 320 -1.00 -13.65 -24.93
CA LYS A 320 -2.38 -13.54 -25.42
C LYS A 320 -2.77 -12.08 -25.56
N GLN A 321 -3.66 -11.76 -26.48
CA GLN A 321 -4.15 -10.38 -26.64
C GLN A 321 -5.03 -10.01 -25.44
N VAL A 322 -4.73 -8.87 -24.80
CA VAL A 322 -5.54 -8.28 -23.74
C VAL A 322 -6.01 -6.91 -24.20
N GLN A 323 -7.31 -6.70 -24.23
CA GLN A 323 -7.90 -5.42 -24.63
C GLN A 323 -8.11 -4.55 -23.39
N LEU A 324 -7.27 -3.53 -23.24
CA LEU A 324 -7.49 -2.50 -22.23
C LEU A 324 -8.63 -1.58 -22.67
N PRO A 325 -9.56 -1.21 -21.77
CA PRO A 325 -10.65 -0.29 -22.11
C PRO A 325 -10.11 1.11 -22.36
N ALA A 326 -10.70 1.82 -23.31
CA ALA A 326 -10.46 3.25 -23.46
C ALA A 326 -11.12 3.99 -22.28
N LEU A 327 -10.33 4.75 -21.53
CA LEU A 327 -10.83 5.48 -20.38
C LEU A 327 -11.36 6.85 -20.81
N THR A 328 -12.59 7.16 -20.42
CA THR A 328 -13.15 8.50 -20.60
C THR A 328 -12.42 9.47 -19.70
N LYS A 329 -11.95 10.59 -20.27
CA LYS A 329 -11.39 11.69 -19.47
C LYS A 329 -12.50 12.26 -18.58
N PRO A 330 -12.35 12.21 -17.24
CA PRO A 330 -13.30 12.84 -16.34
C PRO A 330 -13.39 14.35 -16.61
N GLN A 331 -14.61 14.87 -16.62
CA GLN A 331 -14.89 16.28 -16.90
C GLN A 331 -14.69 17.10 -15.62
N ALA A 332 -13.99 18.23 -15.73
CA ALA A 332 -13.89 19.16 -14.62
C ALA A 332 -15.27 19.81 -14.36
N PRO A 333 -15.65 20.03 -13.10
CA PRO A 333 -16.89 20.71 -12.78
C PRO A 333 -16.84 22.16 -13.30
N THR A 334 -17.92 22.63 -13.92
CA THR A 334 -18.00 24.01 -14.46
C THR A 334 -18.26 25.06 -13.38
N LYS A 335 -18.68 24.63 -12.18
CA LYS A 335 -18.92 25.46 -11.01
C LYS A 335 -18.44 24.72 -9.76
N SER A 336 -18.02 25.46 -8.74
CA SER A 336 -17.71 24.85 -7.44
C SER A 336 -18.97 24.22 -6.84
N GLN A 337 -18.83 23.00 -6.32
CA GLN A 337 -19.89 22.24 -5.67
C GLN A 337 -19.40 21.75 -4.32
N VAL A 338 -20.30 21.74 -3.34
CA VAL A 338 -20.03 21.25 -1.99
C VAL A 338 -21.05 20.15 -1.69
N TYR A 339 -20.54 19.00 -1.24
CA TYR A 339 -21.34 17.85 -0.88
C TYR A 339 -21.13 17.54 0.59
N PHE A 340 -22.23 17.28 1.30
CA PHE A 340 -22.19 16.84 2.68
C PHE A 340 -22.58 15.36 2.73
N TYR A 341 -21.80 14.58 3.47
CA TYR A 341 -22.10 13.20 3.78
C TYR A 341 -22.12 13.09 5.30
N ASP A 342 -23.30 12.84 5.86
CA ASP A 342 -23.46 12.72 7.31
C ASP A 342 -22.93 11.37 7.79
N VAL A 343 -22.00 11.41 8.75
CA VAL A 343 -21.46 10.23 9.43
C VAL A 343 -21.73 10.43 10.92
N PRO A 344 -22.84 9.88 11.44
CA PRO A 344 -23.20 10.04 12.84
C PRO A 344 -22.07 9.62 13.78
N ASP A 345 -21.92 10.35 14.89
CA ASP A 345 -20.91 10.12 15.93
C ASP A 345 -19.44 10.30 15.47
N ALA A 346 -19.18 10.75 14.24
CA ALA A 346 -17.83 11.06 13.79
C ALA A 346 -17.24 12.20 14.63
N LYS A 347 -16.08 11.96 15.24
CA LYS A 347 -15.40 12.93 16.11
C LYS A 347 -14.76 14.10 15.35
N GLN A 348 -14.58 13.96 14.03
CA GLN A 348 -13.93 14.93 13.15
C GLN A 348 -14.62 14.97 11.78
N SER A 349 -14.59 16.14 11.15
CA SER A 349 -15.01 16.29 9.76
C SER A 349 -13.87 15.96 8.82
N VAL A 350 -14.12 15.09 7.85
CA VAL A 350 -13.15 14.72 6.81
C VAL A 350 -13.46 15.47 5.53
N ILE A 351 -12.48 16.24 5.05
CA ILE A 351 -12.63 17.08 3.87
C ILE A 351 -11.79 16.51 2.72
N ARG A 352 -12.42 16.41 1.54
CA ARG A 352 -11.77 16.14 0.26
C ARG A 352 -12.18 17.22 -0.74
N PHE A 353 -11.19 17.87 -1.33
CA PHE A 353 -11.39 18.90 -2.33
C PHE A 353 -10.48 18.60 -3.52
N GLY A 354 -10.96 18.78 -4.74
CA GLY A 354 -10.12 18.61 -5.91
C GLY A 354 -10.90 18.46 -7.20
N TYR A 355 -10.17 18.20 -8.28
CA TYR A 355 -10.72 18.12 -9.62
C TYR A 355 -9.82 17.24 -10.51
N PRO A 356 -10.33 16.75 -11.65
CA PRO A 356 -9.50 16.04 -12.61
C PRO A 356 -8.40 16.91 -13.18
N ALA A 357 -7.14 16.47 -13.06
CA ALA A 357 -5.97 17.26 -13.43
C ALA A 357 -5.20 16.61 -14.59
N LEU A 358 -3.96 16.17 -14.34
CA LEU A 358 -3.01 15.75 -15.36
C LEU A 358 -2.78 14.23 -15.34
N ALA A 359 -2.39 13.68 -16.48
CA ALA A 359 -1.72 12.39 -16.54
C ALA A 359 -0.22 12.57 -16.20
N ALA A 360 0.44 11.52 -15.71
CA ALA A 360 1.89 11.51 -15.46
C ALA A 360 2.72 11.70 -16.76
N THR A 361 2.10 11.45 -17.91
CA THR A 361 2.68 11.66 -19.24
C THR A 361 2.53 13.09 -19.74
N ASP A 362 1.79 13.95 -19.03
CA ASP A 362 1.65 15.35 -19.39
C ASP A 362 2.98 16.10 -19.14
N LYS A 363 3.36 16.97 -20.08
CA LYS A 363 4.58 17.79 -19.98
C LYS A 363 4.62 18.64 -18.70
N ASP A 364 3.46 19.02 -18.18
CA ASP A 364 3.33 19.89 -17.01
C ASP A 364 3.25 19.10 -15.69
N TYR A 365 3.22 17.76 -15.73
CA TYR A 365 3.07 16.93 -14.52
C TYR A 365 4.18 17.17 -13.48
N TYR A 366 5.45 17.16 -13.90
CA TYR A 366 6.57 17.41 -12.99
C TYR A 366 6.64 18.88 -12.53
N PRO A 367 6.47 19.89 -13.41
CA PRO A 367 6.31 21.28 -12.98
C PRO A 367 5.23 21.48 -11.91
N VAL A 368 4.03 20.91 -12.06
CA VAL A 368 2.97 21.05 -11.05
C VAL A 368 3.25 20.26 -9.78
N THR A 369 4.04 19.18 -9.86
CA THR A 369 4.48 18.44 -8.66
C THR A 369 5.41 19.29 -7.79
N VAL A 370 6.33 20.05 -8.42
CA VAL A 370 7.20 21.00 -7.70
C VAL A 370 6.38 22.15 -7.11
N MET A 371 5.43 22.71 -7.88
CA MET A 371 4.48 23.70 -7.37
C MET A 371 3.69 23.16 -6.16
N ASN A 372 3.21 21.90 -6.25
CA ASN A 372 2.46 21.28 -5.17
C ASN A 372 3.29 21.09 -3.90
N TYR A 373 4.59 20.84 -4.01
CA TYR A 373 5.48 20.76 -2.84
C TYR A 373 5.41 22.04 -2.01
N ILE A 374 5.40 23.21 -2.66
CA ILE A 374 5.25 24.51 -2.00
C ILE A 374 3.83 24.68 -1.44
N LEU A 375 2.80 24.30 -2.20
CA LEU A 375 1.41 24.49 -1.82
C LEU A 375 1.01 23.66 -0.59
N GLY A 376 1.13 22.33 -0.66
CA GLY A 376 0.62 21.41 0.38
C GLY A 376 1.25 20.02 0.40
N GLY A 377 2.20 19.74 -0.50
CA GLY A 377 2.92 18.47 -0.56
C GLY A 377 4.19 18.42 0.29
N GLY A 378 4.74 19.58 0.67
CA GLY A 378 6.02 19.71 1.40
C GLY A 378 5.93 19.53 2.92
N GLY A 379 4.83 19.00 3.45
CA GLY A 379 4.63 18.82 4.88
C GLY A 379 4.53 20.15 5.64
N PHE A 380 5.19 20.26 6.79
CA PHE A 380 5.06 21.43 7.68
C PHE A 380 5.49 22.75 7.05
N ALA A 381 6.45 22.74 6.13
CA ALA A 381 6.90 23.96 5.45
C ALA A 381 5.93 24.43 4.33
N SER A 382 4.95 23.61 3.96
CA SER A 382 4.01 23.96 2.88
C SER A 382 3.06 25.09 3.29
N GLN A 383 2.64 25.89 2.31
CA GLN A 383 1.76 27.04 2.54
C GLN A 383 0.44 26.66 3.21
N LEU A 384 -0.21 25.56 2.77
CA LEU A 384 -1.45 25.11 3.38
C LEU A 384 -1.27 24.76 4.86
N THR A 385 -0.17 24.11 5.23
CA THR A 385 0.10 23.76 6.64
C THR A 385 0.42 25.01 7.45
N GLN A 386 1.30 25.88 6.97
CA GLN A 386 1.64 27.14 7.65
C GLN A 386 0.42 28.03 7.87
N GLN A 387 -0.48 28.13 6.89
CA GLN A 387 -1.63 29.02 6.97
C GLN A 387 -2.81 28.43 7.74
N LEU A 388 -3.12 27.15 7.55
CA LEU A 388 -4.34 26.55 8.10
C LEU A 388 -4.10 25.80 9.41
N ARG A 389 -2.95 25.13 9.55
CA ARG A 389 -2.57 24.44 10.79
C ARG A 389 -1.85 25.38 11.75
N GLU A 390 -0.67 25.89 11.38
CA GLU A 390 0.14 26.70 12.31
C GLU A 390 -0.48 28.07 12.59
N GLY A 391 -0.87 28.79 11.54
CA GLY A 391 -1.34 30.17 11.68
C GLY A 391 -2.76 30.31 12.21
N LYS A 392 -3.65 29.34 11.94
CA LYS A 392 -5.08 29.42 12.28
C LYS A 392 -5.59 28.32 13.22
N GLY A 393 -4.86 27.21 13.37
CA GLY A 393 -5.32 26.08 14.17
C GLY A 393 -6.58 25.39 13.65
N TYR A 394 -6.93 25.53 12.37
CA TYR A 394 -8.20 25.04 11.80
C TYR A 394 -8.20 23.54 11.50
N THR A 395 -7.03 22.89 11.49
CA THR A 395 -6.88 21.50 11.09
C THR A 395 -5.74 20.85 11.84
N TYR A 396 -5.89 19.55 12.15
CA TYR A 396 -4.79 18.74 12.66
C TYR A 396 -3.75 18.44 11.59
N GLY A 397 -4.16 18.39 10.32
CA GLY A 397 -3.30 18.12 9.18
C GLY A 397 -4.01 18.34 7.85
N ILE A 398 -3.30 18.96 6.91
CA ILE A 398 -3.74 19.21 5.55
C ILE A 398 -2.63 18.85 4.57
N ASN A 399 -2.98 18.21 3.46
CA ASN A 399 -2.03 17.90 2.38
C ASN A 399 -2.68 18.14 1.01
N SER A 400 -1.85 18.27 -0.02
CA SER A 400 -2.29 18.30 -1.41
C SER A 400 -1.39 17.48 -2.32
N GLY A 401 -1.92 16.97 -3.43
CA GLY A 401 -1.17 16.14 -4.37
C GLY A 401 -1.85 15.91 -5.71
N PHE A 402 -1.03 15.61 -6.72
CA PHE A 402 -1.46 15.12 -8.04
C PHE A 402 -1.20 13.61 -8.13
N SER A 403 -2.13 12.84 -8.69
CA SER A 403 -2.02 11.37 -8.75
C SER A 403 -2.34 10.77 -10.13
N GLY A 404 -1.93 11.45 -11.20
CA GLY A 404 -2.03 10.94 -12.57
C GLY A 404 -1.21 9.67 -12.82
N THR A 405 -1.70 8.82 -13.72
CA THR A 405 -0.99 7.64 -14.26
C THR A 405 -0.68 7.88 -15.75
N ASN A 406 -0.65 6.86 -16.60
CA ASN A 406 -0.78 7.08 -18.05
C ASN A 406 -2.10 7.77 -18.42
N ASN A 407 -3.06 7.78 -17.49
CA ASN A 407 -4.36 8.41 -17.61
C ASN A 407 -4.47 9.61 -16.66
N VAL A 408 -5.36 10.54 -16.99
CA VAL A 408 -5.68 11.70 -16.15
C VAL A 408 -6.06 11.25 -14.74
N GLY A 409 -5.40 11.80 -13.73
CA GLY A 409 -5.74 11.63 -12.31
C GLY A 409 -6.13 12.96 -11.66
N PRO A 410 -6.59 12.96 -10.39
CA PRO A 410 -6.96 14.18 -9.70
C PRO A 410 -5.75 15.00 -9.23
N PHE A 411 -6.00 16.28 -9.05
CA PHE A 411 -5.43 17.06 -7.96
C PHE A 411 -6.36 16.96 -6.77
N THR A 412 -5.84 16.63 -5.58
CA THR A 412 -6.62 16.51 -4.34
C THR A 412 -5.96 17.30 -3.22
N VAL A 413 -6.77 17.97 -2.41
CA VAL A 413 -6.46 18.49 -1.08
C VAL A 413 -7.28 17.68 -0.07
N ALA A 414 -6.63 17.19 0.98
CA ALA A 414 -7.27 16.42 2.04
C ALA A 414 -6.96 17.03 3.40
N SER A 415 -7.97 17.12 4.27
CA SER A 415 -7.84 17.63 5.63
C SER A 415 -8.80 16.90 6.58
N ASN A 416 -8.42 16.80 7.85
CA ASN A 416 -9.30 16.35 8.93
C ASN A 416 -9.39 17.49 9.97
N VAL A 417 -10.61 17.94 10.26
CA VAL A 417 -10.88 19.09 11.14
C VAL A 417 -11.77 18.73 12.31
#